data_AF-A0A161VRM0-F1
#
_entry.id   AF-A0A161VRM0-F1
#
_cell.length_a   1.000
_cell.length_b   1.000
_cell.length_c   1.000
_cell.angle_alpha   90.00
_cell.angle_beta   90.00
_cell.angle_gamma   90.00
#
_symmetry.space_group_name_H-M   'P 1'
#
loop_
_entity.id
_entity.type
_entity.pdbx_description
1 polymer ?
#
loop_
_entity_poly.entity_id
_entity_poly.type
_entity_poly.pdbx_seq_one_letter_code
_entity_poly.pdbx_strand_id
1 'polypeptide(L)'
;LDSDFRLFLFNSTRNLPKTRRHSPAMASETVVISTSVVALVTGFMLGVYSIRGYLISPELRAEARANTDDPVESDESDIDEDDTVLDHAPNWANGEAADRRDGLRQRNAASSEKPASSKKPNPDSAPLADSNEECKLVLVVRTDLGMTKGKMAAQASHATLACYKSLSRAAAKDPSSPAANILKRWERLGQAKIAVQIKNQDEMLELMGKARSLGVTSEVIADAGRTQIEAGSLTVLGVGPAPRSLVDQITGHLKLL
;
A
#
# COMPACT_ATOMS: atom_id res chain seq x y z
N LEU A 1 5.65 18.07 -93.76
CA LEU A 1 5.61 16.99 -94.77
C LEU A 1 5.22 15.75 -93.97
N ASP A 2 3.94 15.64 -93.58
CA ASP A 2 2.85 15.20 -94.47
C ASP A 2 3.11 13.72 -94.82
N SER A 3 2.22 12.75 -94.66
CA SER A 3 0.76 12.72 -94.57
C SER A 3 0.46 11.27 -94.14
N ASP A 4 -0.42 11.03 -93.17
CA ASP A 4 -1.81 10.66 -93.42
C ASP A 4 -2.08 9.25 -94.00
N PHE A 5 -3.13 8.67 -93.42
CA PHE A 5 -4.18 7.93 -94.11
C PHE A 5 -3.96 6.43 -94.38
N ARG A 6 -4.61 5.61 -93.55
CA ARG A 6 -6.02 5.14 -93.72
C ARG A 6 -6.10 3.67 -93.27
N LEU A 7 -6.80 3.38 -92.18
CA LEU A 7 -8.27 3.22 -92.12
C LEU A 7 -8.72 1.89 -92.74
N PHE A 8 -9.23 1.00 -91.89
CA PHE A 8 -10.45 0.18 -92.07
C PHE A 8 -10.44 -0.85 -90.93
N LEU A 9 -11.51 -1.20 -90.23
CA LEU A 9 -12.84 -0.66 -89.91
C LEU A 9 -13.46 -1.76 -89.01
N PHE A 10 -14.51 -1.41 -88.27
CA PHE A 10 -15.48 -2.33 -87.65
C PHE A 10 -15.02 -3.08 -86.38
N ASN A 11 -15.79 -3.18 -85.29
CA ASN A 11 -17.18 -2.80 -85.04
C ASN A 11 -17.52 -2.91 -83.53
N SER A 12 -18.57 -2.20 -83.12
CA SER A 12 -19.55 -2.62 -82.10
C SER A 12 -19.22 -2.50 -80.60
N THR A 13 -19.55 -1.32 -80.08
CA THR A 13 -20.37 -1.07 -78.89
C THR A 13 -20.81 -2.28 -78.04
N ARG A 14 -20.35 -2.36 -76.78
CA ARG A 14 -21.18 -2.79 -75.64
C ARG A 14 -20.84 -2.03 -74.36
N ASN A 15 -21.90 -1.55 -73.72
CA ASN A 15 -21.95 -0.64 -72.58
C ASN A 15 -21.29 -1.20 -71.31
N LEU A 16 -20.43 -0.39 -70.68
CA LEU A 16 -20.03 -0.56 -69.28
C LEU A 16 -21.07 0.12 -68.37
N PRO A 17 -21.56 -0.54 -67.30
CA PRO A 17 -22.57 0.04 -66.43
C PRO A 17 -22.00 1.22 -65.61
N LYS A 18 -22.64 2.38 -65.72
CA LYS A 18 -22.48 3.50 -64.79
C LYS A 18 -22.94 3.04 -63.40
N THR A 19 -22.00 2.67 -62.54
CA THR A 19 -22.27 2.47 -61.11
C THR A 19 -22.69 3.80 -60.50
N ARG A 20 -23.99 3.91 -60.24
CA ARG A 20 -24.62 4.99 -59.48
C ARG A 20 -23.99 5.00 -58.09
N ARG A 21 -23.13 5.98 -57.80
CA ARG A 21 -22.61 6.20 -56.44
C ARG A 21 -23.78 6.62 -55.56
N HIS A 22 -24.37 5.67 -54.83
CA HIS A 22 -25.17 5.99 -53.65
C HIS A 22 -24.20 6.43 -52.56
N SER A 23 -24.32 7.67 -52.09
CA SER A 23 -23.62 8.16 -50.88
C SER A 23 -24.15 7.45 -49.63
N PRO A 24 -23.31 6.74 -48.83
CA PRO A 24 -23.70 6.21 -47.54
C PRO A 24 -22.96 6.89 -46.37
N ALA A 25 -22.53 8.14 -46.51
CA ALA A 25 -21.74 8.80 -45.47
C ALA A 25 -22.61 9.27 -44.28
N MET A 26 -23.82 9.80 -44.54
CA MET A 26 -24.67 10.40 -43.48
C MET A 26 -25.33 9.37 -42.53
N ALA A 27 -25.57 8.14 -43.01
CA ALA A 27 -26.28 7.13 -42.23
C ALA A 27 -25.37 6.45 -41.17
N SER A 28 -24.08 6.29 -41.47
CA SER A 28 -23.16 5.56 -40.59
C SER A 28 -22.78 6.37 -39.34
N GLU A 29 -22.53 7.67 -39.47
CA GLU A 29 -22.21 8.53 -38.32
C GLU A 29 -23.39 8.67 -37.36
N THR A 30 -24.61 8.84 -37.89
CA THR A 30 -25.84 8.94 -37.09
C THR A 30 -26.13 7.65 -36.32
N VAL A 31 -25.87 6.48 -36.92
CA VAL A 31 -26.02 5.16 -36.26
C VAL A 31 -24.97 4.95 -35.17
N VAL A 32 -23.73 5.37 -35.38
CA VAL A 32 -22.68 5.25 -34.35
C VAL A 32 -22.97 6.16 -33.15
N ILE A 33 -23.40 7.40 -33.39
CA ILE A 33 -23.72 8.36 -32.32
C ILE A 33 -24.93 7.87 -31.51
N SER A 34 -26.01 7.45 -32.18
CA SER A 34 -27.22 6.94 -31.49
C SER A 34 -26.94 5.69 -30.67
N THR A 35 -26.17 4.73 -31.19
CA THR A 35 -25.81 3.50 -30.46
C THR A 35 -24.94 3.82 -29.23
N SER A 36 -24.03 4.79 -29.36
CA SER A 36 -23.17 5.24 -28.25
C SER A 36 -23.97 5.91 -27.12
N VAL A 37 -24.95 6.75 -27.48
CA VAL A 37 -25.82 7.41 -26.50
C VAL A 37 -26.69 6.39 -25.77
N VAL A 38 -27.28 5.43 -26.49
CA VAL A 38 -28.10 4.38 -25.88
C VAL A 38 -27.27 3.52 -24.93
N ALA A 39 -26.09 3.05 -25.36
CA ALA A 39 -25.22 2.24 -24.51
C ALA A 39 -24.79 2.99 -23.23
N LEU A 40 -24.52 4.29 -23.33
CA LEU A 40 -24.13 5.11 -22.19
C LEU A 40 -25.30 5.30 -21.20
N VAL A 41 -26.50 5.58 -21.69
CA VAL A 41 -27.69 5.75 -20.84
C VAL A 41 -28.09 4.42 -20.17
N THR A 42 -28.09 3.31 -20.91
CA THR A 42 -28.43 1.99 -20.35
C THR A 42 -27.38 1.54 -19.34
N GLY A 43 -26.09 1.73 -19.63
CA GLY A 43 -25.00 1.43 -18.69
C GLY A 43 -25.05 2.29 -17.43
N PHE A 44 -25.34 3.59 -17.56
CA PHE A 44 -25.49 4.49 -16.42
C PHE A 44 -26.69 4.11 -15.54
N MET A 45 -27.84 3.79 -16.14
CA MET A 45 -29.02 3.33 -15.40
C MET A 45 -28.79 2.00 -14.69
N LEU A 46 -28.13 1.03 -15.35
CA LEU A 46 -27.75 -0.24 -14.74
C LEU A 46 -26.75 -0.03 -13.58
N GLY A 47 -25.78 0.86 -13.74
CA GLY A 47 -24.83 1.23 -12.71
C GLY A 47 -25.50 1.86 -11.49
N VAL A 48 -26.41 2.82 -11.70
CA VAL A 48 -27.19 3.45 -10.61
C VAL A 48 -28.10 2.42 -9.92
N TYR A 49 -28.70 1.50 -10.68
CA TYR A 49 -29.54 0.42 -10.15
C TYR A 49 -28.74 -0.58 -9.31
N SER A 50 -27.50 -0.88 -9.72
CA SER A 50 -26.55 -1.71 -8.97
C SER A 50 -26.12 -1.05 -7.66
N ILE A 51 -25.77 0.24 -7.70
CA ILE A 51 -25.32 1.00 -6.51
C ILE A 51 -26.47 1.20 -5.51
N ARG A 52 -27.69 1.45 -5.98
CA ARG A 52 -28.90 1.49 -5.13
C ARG A 52 -29.31 0.12 -4.59
N GLY A 53 -28.63 -0.93 -5.03
CA GLY A 53 -28.65 -2.20 -4.36
C GLY A 53 -29.76 -3.15 -4.78
N TYR A 54 -30.48 -2.85 -5.86
CA TYR A 54 -31.59 -3.68 -6.34
C TYR A 54 -31.15 -5.02 -6.96
N LEU A 55 -29.85 -5.20 -7.23
CA LEU A 55 -29.28 -6.45 -7.77
C LEU A 55 -28.84 -7.45 -6.69
N ILE A 56 -28.66 -7.02 -5.44
CA ILE A 56 -28.28 -7.90 -4.34
C ILE A 56 -29.56 -8.20 -3.56
N SER A 57 -29.96 -9.47 -3.53
CA SER A 57 -31.14 -9.91 -2.80
C SER A 57 -31.06 -9.46 -1.33
N PRO A 58 -32.19 -9.06 -0.72
CA PRO A 58 -32.20 -8.67 0.69
C PRO A 58 -31.69 -9.78 1.62
N GLU A 59 -31.83 -11.05 1.23
CA GLU A 59 -31.30 -12.22 1.95
C GLU A 59 -29.77 -12.22 2.01
N LEU A 60 -29.06 -11.97 0.90
CA LEU A 60 -27.58 -11.93 0.91
C LEU A 60 -27.04 -10.74 1.73
N ARG A 61 -27.80 -9.65 1.83
CA ARG A 61 -27.47 -8.55 2.75
C ARG A 61 -27.75 -8.89 4.20
N ALA A 62 -28.79 -9.66 4.47
CA ALA A 62 -29.11 -10.15 5.81
C ALA A 62 -28.07 -11.16 6.28
N GLU A 63 -27.60 -12.05 5.40
CA GLU A 63 -26.54 -13.03 5.66
C GLU A 63 -25.20 -12.34 5.92
N ALA A 64 -24.82 -11.33 5.12
CA ALA A 64 -23.62 -10.54 5.38
C ALA A 64 -23.67 -9.77 6.73
N ARG A 65 -24.86 -9.28 7.12
CA ARG A 65 -25.06 -8.64 8.43
C ARG A 65 -25.01 -9.65 9.57
N ALA A 66 -25.65 -10.81 9.41
CA ALA A 66 -25.63 -11.89 10.39
C ALA A 66 -24.19 -12.40 10.64
N ASN A 67 -23.39 -12.53 9.58
CA ASN A 67 -21.98 -12.93 9.70
C ASN A 67 -21.09 -11.83 10.32
N THR A 68 -21.51 -10.56 10.32
CA THR A 68 -20.78 -9.46 10.97
C THR A 68 -21.09 -9.39 12.47
N ASP A 69 -22.28 -9.82 12.89
CA ASP A 69 -22.76 -9.83 14.27
C ASP A 69 -22.74 -11.24 14.90
N ASP A 70 -21.99 -12.20 14.32
CA ASP A 70 -21.90 -13.57 14.85
C ASP A 70 -21.03 -13.61 16.13
N PRO A 71 -21.61 -13.90 17.31
CA PRO A 71 -20.87 -13.96 18.55
C PRO A 71 -19.94 -15.20 18.64
N VAL A 72 -20.15 -16.22 17.80
CA VAL A 72 -19.44 -17.51 17.88
C VAL A 72 -18.04 -17.45 17.27
N GLU A 73 -17.76 -16.50 16.37
CA GLU A 73 -16.39 -16.33 15.82
C GLU A 73 -15.39 -15.81 16.89
N SER A 74 -15.89 -15.38 18.06
CA SER A 74 -15.07 -14.92 19.18
C SER A 74 -14.71 -16.02 20.20
N ASP A 75 -15.21 -17.24 20.01
CA ASP A 75 -14.68 -18.40 20.70
C ASP A 75 -13.37 -18.79 19.99
N GLU A 76 -12.28 -18.11 20.33
CA GLU A 76 -10.93 -18.56 19.97
C GLU A 76 -10.80 -19.99 20.49
N SER A 77 -10.69 -20.95 19.57
CA SER A 77 -10.24 -22.29 19.93
C SER A 77 -8.86 -22.11 20.55
N ASP A 78 -8.74 -22.39 21.85
CA ASP A 78 -7.45 -22.49 22.54
C ASP A 78 -6.57 -23.42 21.70
N ILE A 79 -5.64 -22.84 20.95
CA ILE A 79 -4.66 -23.61 20.20
C ILE A 79 -3.79 -24.25 21.28
N ASP A 80 -3.88 -25.57 21.43
CA ASP A 80 -3.03 -26.35 22.32
C ASP A 80 -1.56 -25.97 22.05
N GLU A 81 -0.95 -25.24 22.98
CA GLU A 81 0.42 -24.69 22.86
C GLU A 81 1.49 -25.79 22.66
N ASP A 82 1.15 -27.05 22.90
CA ASP A 82 2.06 -28.19 22.78
C ASP A 82 2.14 -28.82 21.37
N ASP A 83 1.19 -28.55 20.46
CA ASP A 83 1.17 -29.19 19.12
C ASP A 83 1.49 -28.24 17.94
N THR A 84 1.81 -26.97 18.23
CA THR A 84 2.38 -26.06 17.22
C THR A 84 3.74 -25.55 17.65
N VAL A 85 4.74 -26.43 17.55
CA VAL A 85 6.13 -25.99 17.40
C VAL A 85 6.19 -25.12 16.14
N LEU A 86 5.99 -23.82 16.34
CA LEU A 86 6.13 -22.76 15.35
C LEU A 86 7.63 -22.59 15.05
N ASP A 87 8.21 -23.60 14.42
CA ASP A 87 9.62 -23.73 14.03
C ASP A 87 9.99 -22.82 12.84
N HIS A 88 9.23 -21.75 12.65
CA HIS A 88 9.32 -20.84 11.51
C HIS A 88 9.59 -19.40 11.89
N ALA A 89 9.64 -19.05 13.18
CA ALA A 89 10.13 -17.73 13.57
C ALA A 89 11.66 -17.71 13.35
N PRO A 90 12.17 -17.03 12.30
CA PRO A 90 13.60 -16.98 12.08
C PRO A 90 14.19 -16.26 13.29
N ASN A 91 15.22 -16.84 13.91
CA ASN A 91 15.97 -16.11 14.91
C ASN A 91 16.38 -14.75 14.27
N TRP A 92 16.07 -13.67 14.94
CA TRP A 92 16.34 -12.30 14.48
C TRP A 92 17.83 -11.95 14.55
N ALA A 93 18.69 -12.92 14.91
CA ALA A 93 20.15 -12.85 14.88
C ALA A 93 20.74 -13.38 13.57
N ASN A 94 19.90 -13.80 12.63
CA ASN A 94 20.34 -14.40 11.40
C ASN A 94 21.00 -13.35 10.48
N GLY A 95 22.32 -13.45 10.31
CA GLY A 95 23.09 -12.58 9.42
C GLY A 95 22.71 -12.73 7.93
N GLU A 96 23.35 -11.95 7.07
CA GLU A 96 23.06 -11.76 5.62
C GLU A 96 22.87 -13.03 4.76
N ALA A 97 23.23 -14.21 5.27
CA ALA A 97 23.00 -15.49 4.62
C ALA A 97 21.55 -16.00 4.74
N ALA A 98 20.83 -15.67 5.81
CA ALA A 98 19.43 -16.11 5.97
C ALA A 98 18.47 -15.26 5.15
N ASP A 99 18.64 -13.93 5.14
CA ASP A 99 17.86 -13.00 4.30
C ASP A 99 17.93 -13.36 2.81
N ARG A 100 19.04 -13.95 2.37
CA ARG A 100 19.23 -14.47 1.01
C ARG A 100 18.47 -15.76 0.73
N ARG A 101 18.29 -16.63 1.73
CA ARG A 101 17.52 -17.88 1.60
C ARG A 101 16.03 -17.60 1.53
N ASP A 102 15.55 -16.62 2.30
CA ASP A 102 14.12 -16.32 2.42
C ASP A 102 13.63 -15.34 1.34
N GLY A 103 14.49 -14.96 0.38
CA GLY A 103 14.11 -14.16 -0.78
C GLY A 103 13.77 -12.69 -0.48
N LEU A 104 14.07 -12.20 0.73
CA LEU A 104 13.69 -10.87 1.22
C LEU A 104 14.51 -9.73 0.59
N ARG A 105 15.59 -10.03 -0.16
CA ARG A 105 16.37 -9.04 -0.91
C ARG A 105 16.27 -9.29 -2.42
N GLN A 106 15.80 -8.29 -3.16
CA GLN A 106 15.87 -8.27 -4.62
C GLN A 106 17.31 -7.95 -5.05
N ARG A 107 18.02 -8.94 -5.61
CA ARG A 107 19.39 -8.75 -6.12
C ARG A 107 19.37 -7.84 -7.35
N ASN A 108 19.79 -6.59 -7.21
CA ASN A 108 20.33 -5.84 -8.34
C ASN A 108 21.76 -6.35 -8.57
N ALA A 109 21.95 -7.11 -9.64
CA ALA A 109 23.25 -7.63 -10.04
C ALA A 109 24.15 -6.49 -10.53
N ALA A 110 24.84 -5.82 -9.60
CA ALA A 110 26.13 -5.15 -9.79
C ALA A 110 26.51 -4.37 -8.52
N SER A 111 27.30 -4.97 -7.64
CA SER A 111 28.53 -4.39 -7.07
C SER A 111 28.95 -5.16 -5.82
N SER A 112 30.22 -5.53 -5.83
CA SER A 112 30.95 -6.40 -4.92
C SER A 112 31.36 -5.68 -3.63
N GLU A 113 31.34 -6.42 -2.53
CA GLU A 113 31.80 -6.02 -1.20
C GLU A 113 33.31 -5.71 -1.13
N LYS A 114 33.69 -4.81 -0.22
CA LYS A 114 35.00 -4.79 0.46
C LYS A 114 34.85 -4.37 1.94
N PRO A 115 35.72 -4.85 2.86
CA PRO A 115 35.48 -4.86 4.29
C PRO A 115 35.87 -3.57 5.03
N ALA A 116 35.37 -3.48 6.27
CA ALA A 116 35.28 -2.33 7.17
C ALA A 116 36.60 -1.64 7.59
N SER A 117 36.48 -0.35 7.93
CA SER A 117 37.44 0.37 8.78
C SER A 117 36.68 1.13 9.88
N SER A 118 37.02 0.83 11.13
CA SER A 118 36.52 1.44 12.35
C SER A 118 36.90 2.92 12.46
N LYS A 119 35.91 3.80 12.62
CA LYS A 119 36.14 5.19 13.05
C LYS A 119 35.04 5.60 14.04
N LYS A 120 35.43 5.90 15.28
CA LYS A 120 34.55 6.51 16.29
C LYS A 120 34.02 7.85 15.75
N PRO A 121 32.71 8.18 15.84
CA PRO A 121 32.24 9.51 15.46
C PRO A 121 32.37 10.51 16.62
N ASN A 122 32.69 11.76 16.23
CA ASN A 122 32.70 12.97 17.05
C ASN A 122 31.27 13.36 17.47
N PRO A 123 31.07 14.03 18.62
CA PRO A 123 29.73 14.32 19.17
C PRO A 123 28.97 15.49 18.53
N ASP A 124 29.56 16.25 17.60
CA ASP A 124 29.03 17.59 17.23
C ASP A 124 28.53 17.76 15.77
N SER A 125 28.15 16.67 15.08
CA SER A 125 27.50 16.77 13.76
C SER A 125 26.09 16.19 13.79
N ALA A 126 25.10 16.98 13.38
CA ALA A 126 23.69 16.61 13.32
C ALA A 126 23.46 15.21 12.70
N PRO A 127 22.58 14.36 13.24
CA PRO A 127 22.61 12.91 13.01
C PRO A 127 22.05 12.46 11.65
N LEU A 128 21.65 13.38 10.77
CA LEU A 128 20.98 13.02 9.51
C LEU A 128 21.93 12.56 8.39
N ALA A 129 23.24 12.60 8.60
CA ALA A 129 24.23 12.46 7.54
C ALA A 129 24.87 11.07 7.39
N ASP A 130 24.54 10.07 8.22
CA ASP A 130 25.03 8.72 7.97
C ASP A 130 24.18 8.04 6.89
N SER A 131 24.77 7.94 5.69
CA SER A 131 24.06 7.57 4.47
C SER A 131 23.66 6.09 4.41
N ASN A 132 24.17 5.26 5.33
CA ASN A 132 23.94 3.82 5.34
C ASN A 132 23.37 3.26 6.65
N GLU A 133 22.98 4.10 7.59
CA GLU A 133 22.32 3.65 8.83
C GLU A 133 20.97 2.97 8.52
N GLU A 134 20.70 1.85 9.19
CA GLU A 134 19.43 1.12 9.13
C GLU A 134 18.25 2.00 9.56
N CYS A 135 17.17 1.97 8.77
CA CYS A 135 15.91 2.58 9.16
C CYS A 135 14.98 1.52 9.76
N LYS A 136 14.23 1.90 10.79
CA LYS A 136 13.19 1.04 11.37
C LYS A 136 11.94 1.83 11.75
N LEU A 137 10.82 1.12 11.83
CA LEU A 137 9.56 1.59 12.39
C LEU A 137 9.31 0.83 13.69
N VAL A 138 9.02 1.52 14.79
CA VAL A 138 8.64 0.88 16.05
C VAL A 138 7.14 1.08 16.28
N LEU A 139 6.45 0.00 16.63
CA LEU A 139 5.03 -0.06 16.91
C LEU A 139 4.86 -0.25 18.41
N VAL A 140 4.55 0.84 19.10
CA VAL A 140 4.39 0.90 20.55
C VAL A 140 2.93 0.58 20.88
N VAL A 141 2.69 -0.61 21.43
CA VAL A 141 1.35 -1.15 21.68
C VAL A 141 0.99 -1.04 23.16
N ARG A 142 -0.22 -0.57 23.45
CA ARG A 142 -0.78 -0.60 24.80
C ARG A 142 -1.28 -1.98 25.18
N THR A 143 -0.64 -2.59 26.17
CA THR A 143 -1.04 -3.92 26.67
C THR A 143 -2.05 -3.83 27.82
N ASP A 144 -2.26 -2.65 28.40
CA ASP A 144 -3.26 -2.40 29.45
C ASP A 144 -4.71 -2.52 28.97
N LEU A 145 -4.93 -2.45 27.64
CA LEU A 145 -6.26 -2.51 27.03
C LEU A 145 -6.79 -3.94 26.84
N GLY A 146 -6.03 -4.98 27.17
CA GLY A 146 -6.46 -6.37 27.01
C GLY A 146 -6.78 -6.76 25.56
N MET A 147 -6.11 -6.15 24.58
CA MET A 147 -6.31 -6.48 23.16
C MET A 147 -5.96 -7.95 22.87
N THR A 148 -6.81 -8.64 22.10
CA THR A 148 -6.48 -9.96 21.54
C THR A 148 -5.36 -9.83 20.49
N LYS A 149 -4.63 -10.93 20.23
CA LYS A 149 -3.51 -10.96 19.28
C LYS A 149 -3.92 -10.43 17.89
N GLY A 150 -5.10 -10.82 17.41
CA GLY A 150 -5.65 -10.34 16.13
C GLY A 150 -5.90 -8.82 16.10
N LYS A 151 -6.47 -8.25 17.17
CA LYS A 151 -6.68 -6.80 17.27
C LYS A 151 -5.36 -6.05 17.33
N MET A 152 -4.38 -6.54 18.09
CA MET A 152 -3.05 -5.93 18.15
C MET A 152 -2.41 -5.87 16.77
N ALA A 153 -2.47 -6.97 16.00
CA ALA A 153 -1.94 -7.03 14.64
C ALA A 153 -2.65 -6.05 13.67
N ALA A 154 -3.97 -5.94 13.75
CA ALA A 154 -4.74 -4.99 12.94
C ALA A 154 -4.37 -3.53 13.27
N GLN A 155 -4.32 -3.17 14.55
CA GLN A 155 -3.98 -1.83 15.00
C GLN A 155 -2.52 -1.46 14.66
N ALA A 156 -1.59 -2.41 14.82
CA ALA A 156 -0.20 -2.27 14.40
C ALA A 156 -0.05 -2.03 12.88
N SER A 157 -0.88 -2.70 12.08
CA SER A 157 -0.95 -2.49 10.63
C SER A 157 -1.50 -1.10 10.27
N HIS A 158 -2.52 -0.62 10.98
CA HIS A 158 -3.03 0.74 10.83
C HIS A 158 -1.96 1.79 11.17
N ALA A 159 -1.23 1.62 12.27
CA ALA A 159 -0.15 2.52 12.70
C ALA A 159 0.97 2.58 11.65
N THR A 160 1.34 1.42 11.09
CA THR A 160 2.31 1.33 10.00
C THR A 160 1.88 2.13 8.78
N LEU A 161 0.63 1.93 8.33
CA LEU A 161 0.11 2.60 7.15
C LEU A 161 -0.02 4.12 7.38
N ALA A 162 -0.40 4.54 8.59
CA ALA A 162 -0.47 5.95 8.95
C ALA A 162 0.91 6.61 8.85
N CYS A 163 1.93 6.01 9.48
CA CYS A 163 3.31 6.49 9.44
C CYS A 163 3.84 6.56 8.00
N TYR A 164 3.63 5.49 7.23
CA TYR A 164 4.02 5.43 5.81
C TYR A 164 3.37 6.56 5.00
N LYS A 165 2.04 6.75 5.12
CA LYS A 165 1.33 7.81 4.39
C LYS A 165 1.81 9.19 4.80
N SER A 166 2.10 9.40 6.09
CA SER A 166 2.61 10.67 6.60
C SER A 166 3.96 11.00 5.98
N LEU A 167 4.89 10.04 6.01
CA LEU A 167 6.22 10.20 5.44
C LEU A 167 6.19 10.28 3.90
N SER A 168 5.34 9.50 3.24
CA SER A 168 5.15 9.51 1.78
C SER A 168 4.60 10.85 1.28
N ARG A 169 3.63 11.44 1.99
CA ARG A 169 3.14 12.79 1.66
C ARG A 169 4.23 13.85 1.84
N ALA A 170 5.08 13.73 2.85
CA ALA A 170 6.22 14.63 3.03
C ALA A 170 7.25 14.46 1.91
N ALA A 171 7.58 13.23 1.55
CA ALA A 171 8.48 12.88 0.46
C ALA A 171 8.00 13.38 -0.92
N ALA A 172 6.69 13.33 -1.16
CA ALA A 172 6.10 13.80 -2.43
C ALA A 172 6.21 15.31 -2.64
N LYS A 173 6.34 16.11 -1.57
CA LYS A 173 6.51 17.56 -1.66
C LYS A 173 7.91 17.95 -2.16
N ASP A 174 8.92 17.21 -1.71
CA ASP A 174 10.32 17.40 -2.12
C ASP A 174 11.04 16.04 -2.19
N PRO A 175 11.31 15.53 -3.40
CA PRO A 175 12.03 14.26 -3.60
C PRO A 175 13.46 14.23 -3.06
N SER A 176 14.07 15.40 -2.81
CA SER A 176 15.42 15.51 -2.24
C SER A 176 15.41 15.64 -0.72
N SER A 177 14.22 15.72 -0.11
CA SER A 177 14.07 15.91 1.33
C SER A 177 14.61 14.73 2.15
N PRO A 178 14.96 14.96 3.44
CA PRO A 178 15.28 13.89 4.35
C PRO A 178 14.19 12.81 4.45
N ALA A 179 12.91 13.23 4.40
CA ALA A 179 11.77 12.31 4.44
C ALA A 179 11.75 11.35 3.25
N ALA A 180 12.00 11.85 2.03
CA ALA A 180 12.08 11.01 0.83
C ALA A 180 13.25 10.01 0.92
N ASN A 181 14.41 10.47 1.40
CA ASN A 181 15.58 9.61 1.57
C ASN A 181 15.36 8.52 2.64
N ILE A 182 14.76 8.86 3.78
CA ILE A 182 14.43 7.90 4.85
C ILE A 182 13.43 6.86 4.35
N LEU A 183 12.36 7.29 3.67
CA LEU A 183 11.33 6.40 3.16
C LEU A 183 11.91 5.40 2.14
N LYS A 184 12.63 5.91 1.13
CA LYS A 184 13.29 5.08 0.12
C LYS A 184 14.30 4.12 0.74
N ARG A 185 15.03 4.56 1.77
CA ARG A 185 15.98 3.72 2.50
C ARG A 185 15.26 2.58 3.23
N TRP A 186 14.21 2.90 3.98
CA TRP A 186 13.43 1.91 4.71
C TRP A 186 12.79 0.88 3.77
N GLU A 187 12.24 1.32 2.63
CA GLU A 187 11.71 0.44 1.58
C GLU A 187 12.77 -0.51 1.01
N ARG A 188 13.97 0.00 0.74
CA ARG A 188 15.08 -0.80 0.20
C ARG A 188 15.68 -1.78 1.22
N LEU A 189 15.59 -1.46 2.51
CA LEU A 189 16.14 -2.26 3.61
C LEU A 189 15.09 -3.18 4.26
N GLY A 190 14.09 -3.63 3.51
CA GLY A 190 13.13 -4.65 3.97
C GLY A 190 12.04 -4.12 4.91
N GLN A 191 11.91 -2.80 5.07
CA GLN A 191 10.83 -2.16 5.82
C GLN A 191 10.70 -2.69 7.27
N ALA A 192 11.82 -2.75 8.00
CA ALA A 192 11.86 -3.28 9.36
C ALA A 192 10.81 -2.65 10.29
N LYS A 193 10.07 -3.50 11.00
CA LYS A 193 9.03 -3.15 11.98
C LYS A 193 9.30 -3.91 13.28
N ILE A 194 9.29 -3.22 14.41
CA ILE A 194 9.53 -3.81 15.73
C ILE A 194 8.34 -3.46 16.63
N ALA A 195 7.72 -4.48 17.22
CA ALA A 195 6.64 -4.28 18.18
C ALA A 195 7.20 -4.22 19.61
N VAL A 196 6.81 -3.19 20.35
CA VAL A 196 7.18 -2.99 21.76
C VAL A 196 5.92 -2.68 22.57
N GLN A 197 6.00 -2.87 23.89
CA GLN A 197 4.86 -2.69 24.79
C GLN A 197 5.02 -1.52 25.75
N ILE A 198 3.89 -0.91 26.08
CA ILE A 198 3.69 0.07 27.16
C ILE A 198 2.39 -0.25 27.91
N LYS A 199 2.27 0.27 29.13
CA LYS A 199 1.14 -0.04 30.03
C LYS A 199 0.18 1.12 30.29
N ASN A 200 0.46 2.30 29.74
CA ASN A 200 -0.35 3.48 30.05
C ASN A 200 -0.39 4.44 28.85
N GLN A 201 -1.44 5.26 28.81
CA GLN A 201 -1.65 6.22 27.72
C GLN A 201 -0.72 7.44 27.82
N ASP A 202 -0.37 7.86 29.03
CA ASP A 202 0.44 9.06 29.24
C ASP A 202 1.86 8.89 28.68
N GLU A 203 2.49 7.75 28.93
CA GLU A 203 3.77 7.32 28.35
C GLU A 203 3.70 7.28 26.82
N MET A 204 2.58 6.84 26.23
CA MET A 204 2.38 6.92 24.78
C MET A 204 2.46 8.36 24.27
N LEU A 205 1.77 9.28 24.95
CA LEU A 205 1.73 10.69 24.57
C LEU A 205 3.09 11.38 24.77
N GLU A 206 3.81 11.02 25.83
CA GLU A 206 5.19 11.47 26.07
C GLU A 206 6.14 11.01 24.97
N LEU A 207 6.09 9.73 24.58
CA LEU A 207 6.88 9.17 23.49
C LEU A 207 6.54 9.84 22.16
N MET A 208 5.26 10.12 21.89
CA MET A 208 4.83 10.86 20.71
C MET A 208 5.39 12.29 20.71
N GLY A 209 5.33 13.00 21.85
CA GLY A 209 5.89 14.33 22.01
C GLY A 209 7.40 14.35 21.76
N LYS A 210 8.12 13.36 22.31
CA LYS A 210 9.56 13.18 22.13
C LYS A 210 9.93 12.85 20.68
N ALA A 211 9.15 12.01 19.99
CA ALA A 211 9.37 11.71 18.58
C ALA A 211 9.22 12.97 17.71
N ARG A 212 8.16 13.75 17.94
CA ARG A 212 7.91 15.01 17.21
C ARG A 212 8.98 16.06 17.46
N SER A 213 9.49 16.18 18.68
CA SER A 213 10.56 17.16 18.99
C SER A 213 11.89 16.80 18.30
N LEU A 214 12.14 15.52 18.03
CA LEU A 214 13.28 15.03 17.26
C LEU A 214 13.04 15.01 15.73
N GLY A 215 11.87 15.47 15.27
CA GLY A 215 11.52 15.46 13.85
C GLY A 215 11.24 14.06 13.27
N VAL A 216 10.97 13.07 14.13
CA VAL A 216 10.62 11.70 13.74
C VAL A 216 9.11 11.61 13.52
N THR A 217 8.69 11.01 12.40
CA THR A 217 7.28 10.73 12.13
C THR A 217 6.68 9.88 13.24
N SER A 218 5.54 10.31 13.77
CA SER A 218 4.83 9.61 14.84
C SER A 218 3.32 9.69 14.63
N GLU A 219 2.64 8.56 14.53
CA GLU A 219 1.19 8.49 14.30
C GLU A 219 0.54 7.58 15.34
N VAL A 220 -0.54 8.04 15.95
CA VAL A 220 -1.30 7.27 16.94
C VAL A 220 -2.60 6.79 16.32
N ILE A 221 -2.96 5.54 16.60
CA ILE A 221 -4.23 4.94 16.20
C ILE A 221 -5.17 4.92 17.39
N ALA A 222 -6.42 5.27 17.14
CA ALA A 222 -7.51 5.14 18.09
C ALA A 222 -8.43 4.01 17.65
N ASP A 223 -8.94 3.22 18.59
CA ASP A 223 -9.95 2.22 18.27
C ASP A 223 -11.27 2.88 17.89
N ALA A 224 -11.90 2.37 16.82
CA ALA A 224 -13.14 2.91 16.30
C ALA A 224 -14.37 2.52 17.14
N GLY A 225 -14.19 1.81 18.27
CA GLY A 225 -15.28 1.41 19.16
C GLY A 225 -16.14 0.27 18.61
N ARG A 226 -15.59 -0.56 17.72
CA ARG A 226 -16.24 -1.79 17.24
C ARG A 226 -15.85 -3.02 18.08
N THR A 227 -15.18 -2.79 19.20
CA THR A 227 -14.60 -3.83 20.04
C THR A 227 -14.90 -3.55 21.51
N GLN A 228 -14.53 -4.49 22.38
CA GLN A 228 -14.69 -4.42 23.85
C GLN A 228 -13.89 -3.27 24.53
N ILE A 229 -13.10 -2.51 23.76
CA ILE A 229 -12.33 -1.36 24.25
C ILE A 229 -13.19 -0.11 24.13
N GLU A 230 -13.07 0.81 25.08
CA GLU A 230 -13.78 2.09 25.04
C GLU A 230 -13.47 2.84 23.73
N ALA A 231 -14.52 3.27 23.03
CA ALA A 231 -14.40 3.96 21.75
C ALA A 231 -13.51 5.20 21.88
N GLY A 232 -12.55 5.35 20.95
CA GLY A 232 -11.60 6.47 20.98
C GLY A 232 -10.35 6.23 21.84
N SER A 233 -10.22 5.07 22.48
CA SER A 233 -8.98 4.69 23.18
C SER A 233 -7.79 4.64 22.22
N LEU A 234 -6.68 5.28 22.59
CA LEU A 234 -5.43 5.22 21.84
C LEU A 234 -4.81 3.83 22.02
N THR A 235 -4.59 3.09 20.94
CA THR A 235 -4.17 1.68 20.99
C THR A 235 -2.69 1.49 20.67
N VAL A 236 -2.24 2.03 19.54
CA VAL A 236 -0.88 1.85 19.01
C VAL A 236 -0.30 3.17 18.52
N LEU A 237 0.92 3.46 18.93
CA LEU A 237 1.75 4.54 18.42
C LEU A 237 2.80 3.97 17.47
N GLY A 238 2.82 4.43 16.22
CA GLY A 238 3.94 4.21 15.32
C GLY A 238 5.00 5.30 15.48
N VAL A 239 6.28 4.92 15.57
CA VAL A 239 7.44 5.81 15.66
C VAL A 239 8.44 5.47 14.55
N GLY A 240 8.59 6.38 13.59
CA GLY A 240 9.35 6.19 12.36
C GLY A 240 8.43 6.02 11.14
N PRO A 241 8.93 5.47 10.01
CA PRO A 241 10.29 4.99 9.80
C PRO A 241 11.34 6.10 9.98
N ALA A 242 12.45 5.79 10.64
CA ALA A 242 13.56 6.73 10.87
C ALA A 242 14.87 5.96 11.12
N PRO A 243 16.03 6.64 11.03
CA PRO A 243 17.32 6.03 11.37
C PRO A 243 17.29 5.42 12.78
N ARG A 244 17.90 4.25 12.93
CA ARG A 244 17.88 3.45 14.15
C ARG A 244 18.26 4.26 15.40
N SER A 245 19.32 5.05 15.33
CA SER A 245 19.84 5.89 16.41
C SER A 245 18.83 6.91 16.92
N LEU A 246 18.02 7.51 16.03
CA LEU A 246 16.96 8.44 16.42
C LEU A 246 15.78 7.70 17.06
N VAL A 247 15.40 6.54 16.50
CA VAL A 247 14.31 5.73 17.04
C VAL A 247 14.68 5.18 18.42
N ASP A 248 15.91 4.69 18.61
CA ASP A 248 16.39 4.12 19.87
C ASP A 248 16.47 5.16 21.01
N GLN A 249 16.71 6.44 20.70
CA GLN A 249 16.59 7.52 21.69
C GLN A 249 15.17 7.66 22.23
N ILE A 250 14.15 7.29 21.46
CA ILE A 250 12.75 7.40 21.83
C ILE A 250 12.30 6.12 22.52
N THR A 251 12.49 4.96 21.89
CA THR A 251 11.85 3.69 22.28
C THR A 251 12.81 2.62 22.77
N GLY A 252 14.13 2.86 22.80
CA GLY A 252 15.13 1.81 23.09
C GLY A 252 15.09 1.22 24.50
N HIS A 253 14.39 1.86 25.44
CA HIS A 253 14.20 1.36 26.80
C HIS A 253 12.94 0.49 26.96
N LEU A 254 12.09 0.45 25.93
CA LEU A 254 10.82 -0.29 25.96
C LEU A 254 11.07 -1.79 25.73
N LYS A 255 10.21 -2.61 26.32
CA LYS A 255 10.27 -4.07 26.18
C LYS A 255 9.60 -4.50 24.87
N LEU A 256 10.08 -5.59 24.28
CA LEU A 256 9.38 -6.24 23.18
C LEU A 256 7.97 -6.67 23.62
N LEU A 257 7.04 -6.59 22.66
CA LEU A 257 5.62 -6.93 22.84
C LEU A 257 5.43 -8.43 23.10
#